data_AF-A0A2X3UAI1-F1
#
_entry.id   AF-A0A2X3UAI1-F1
#
_cell.length_a   1.000
_cell.length_b   1.000
_cell.length_c   1.000
_cell.angle_alpha   90.00
_cell.angle_beta   90.00
_cell.angle_gamma   90.00
#
_symmetry.space_group_name_H-M   'P 1'
#
loop_
_entity.id
_entity.type
_entity.pdbx_description
1 polymer ?
#
loop_
_entity_poly.entity_id
_entity_poly.type
_entity_poly.pdbx_seq_one_letter_code
_entity_poly.pdbx_strand_id
1 'polypeptide(L)'
;MTNEKRYREIQRKMRVTPRENDLIKERMALHGFKNFNTYARYMLLTGEVVTVDYSELIKLRTEINRIGTNINQLVKYINTNEEVSLENYRTLQESLAEVKRLVDENFNREIAHIEKVLKERKE
;
A
#
# COMPACT_ATOMS: atom_id res chain seq x y z
N MET A 1 20.19 43.78 18.49
CA MET A 1 19.40 42.91 17.60
C MET A 1 17.95 43.26 17.79
N THR A 2 17.30 43.84 16.78
CA THR A 2 15.92 44.31 16.85
C THR A 2 14.99 43.14 17.04
N ASN A 3 14.28 43.10 18.17
CA ASN A 3 13.35 42.03 18.52
C ASN A 3 12.02 42.29 17.80
N GLU A 4 11.99 42.04 16.49
CA GLU A 4 10.78 42.15 15.69
C GLU A 4 9.79 41.05 16.08
N LYS A 5 8.68 41.43 16.71
CA LYS A 5 7.60 40.51 17.08
C LYS A 5 6.84 40.07 15.84
N ARG A 6 7.21 38.92 15.28
CA ARG A 6 6.57 38.34 14.09
C ARG A 6 5.30 37.60 14.47
N TYR A 7 4.24 37.76 13.68
CA TYR A 7 3.03 36.93 13.81
C TYR A 7 3.32 35.42 13.69
N ARG A 8 4.36 35.04 12.94
CA ARG A 8 4.86 33.65 12.82
C ARG A 8 6.27 33.57 13.38
N GLU A 9 6.37 33.27 14.67
CA GLU A 9 7.64 33.28 15.41
C GLU A 9 8.40 31.94 15.38
N ILE A 10 7.69 30.82 15.18
CA ILE A 10 8.31 29.48 15.16
C ILE A 10 9.00 29.22 13.81
N GLN A 11 10.31 29.02 13.83
CA GLN A 11 11.09 28.63 12.66
C GLN A 11 11.25 27.10 12.58
N ARG A 12 10.92 26.52 11.43
CA ARG A 12 11.24 25.13 11.08
C ARG A 12 12.33 25.11 10.01
N LYS A 13 13.33 24.24 10.16
CA LYS A 13 14.42 24.06 9.19
C LYS A 13 14.19 22.77 8.41
N MET A 14 14.32 22.85 7.08
CA MET A 14 14.27 21.71 6.17
C MET A 14 15.57 21.68 5.38
N ARG A 15 16.22 20.52 5.32
CA ARG A 15 17.38 20.29 4.45
C ARG A 15 16.91 19.55 3.21
N VAL A 16 17.45 19.93 2.06
CA VAL A 16 17.15 19.33 0.76
C VAL A 16 18.43 19.20 -0.05
N THR A 17 18.47 18.22 -0.93
CA THR A 17 19.48 18.09 -1.98
C THR A 17 19.29 19.18 -3.05
N PRO A 18 20.32 19.45 -3.88
CA PRO A 18 20.16 20.40 -5.00
C PRO A 18 19.00 20.02 -5.93
N ARG A 19 18.84 18.73 -6.24
CA ARG A 19 17.78 18.23 -7.10
C ARG A 19 16.39 18.47 -6.51
N GLU A 20 16.20 18.17 -5.21
CA GLU A 20 14.92 18.42 -4.53
C GLU A 20 14.58 19.91 -4.49
N ASN A 21 15.58 20.78 -4.27
CA ASN A 21 15.41 22.23 -4.29
C ASN A 21 14.93 22.74 -5.66
N ASP A 22 15.47 22.20 -6.75
CA ASP A 22 15.04 22.58 -8.10
C ASP A 22 13.62 22.10 -8.40
N LEU A 23 13.26 20.87 -8.01
CA LEU A 23 11.88 20.37 -8.12
C LEU A 23 10.89 21.23 -7.32
N ILE A 24 11.27 21.65 -6.11
CA ILE A 24 10.43 22.53 -5.28
C ILE A 24 10.17 23.86 -6.00
N LYS A 25 11.22 24.47 -6.57
CA LYS A 25 11.09 25.74 -7.32
C LYS A 25 10.21 25.59 -8.55
N GLU A 26 10.37 24.51 -9.30
CA GLU A 26 9.56 24.21 -10.48
C GLU A 26 8.08 24.07 -10.09
N ARG A 27 7.76 23.26 -9.08
CA ARG A 27 6.39 23.12 -8.57
C ARG A 27 5.81 24.42 -8.06
N MET A 28 6.61 25.21 -7.35
CA MET A 28 6.20 26.54 -6.91
C MET A 28 5.83 27.43 -8.10
N ALA A 29 6.66 27.47 -9.14
CA ALA A 29 6.42 28.26 -10.34
C ALA A 29 5.16 27.81 -11.08
N LEU A 30 4.97 26.49 -11.25
CA LEU A 30 3.79 25.89 -11.88
C LEU A 30 2.48 26.30 -11.19
N HIS A 31 2.49 26.41 -9.86
CA HIS A 31 1.31 26.78 -9.07
C HIS A 31 1.30 28.26 -8.63
N GLY A 32 2.17 29.10 -9.19
CA GLY A 32 2.17 30.56 -8.94
C GLY A 32 2.69 31.00 -7.57
N PHE A 33 3.36 30.14 -6.82
CA PHE A 33 3.95 30.48 -5.52
C PHE A 33 5.29 31.21 -5.68
N LYS A 34 5.37 32.44 -5.17
CA LYS A 34 6.59 33.26 -5.18
C LYS A 34 7.49 33.05 -3.95
N ASN A 35 6.95 32.49 -2.87
CA ASN A 35 7.64 32.36 -1.59
C ASN A 35 7.56 30.92 -1.07
N PHE A 36 8.72 30.32 -0.80
CA PHE A 36 8.83 28.97 -0.27
C PHE A 36 8.10 28.80 1.06
N ASN A 37 8.17 29.78 1.97
CA ASN A 37 7.48 29.69 3.26
C ASN A 37 5.95 29.65 3.09
N THR A 38 5.41 30.35 2.09
CA THR A 38 3.97 30.27 1.78
C THR A 38 3.62 28.93 1.16
N TYR A 39 4.41 28.46 0.20
CA TYR A 39 4.21 27.16 -0.45
C TYR A 39 4.30 26.01 0.54
N ALA A 40 5.36 25.95 1.34
CA ALA A 40 5.57 24.92 2.35
C ALA A 40 4.44 24.93 3.37
N ARG A 41 4.00 26.10 3.85
CA ARG A 41 2.87 26.19 4.79
C ARG A 41 1.56 25.75 4.14
N TYR A 42 1.30 26.11 2.89
CA TYR A 42 0.12 25.66 2.16
C TYR A 42 0.12 24.13 2.09
N MET A 43 1.19 23.53 1.54
CA MET A 43 1.32 22.08 1.42
C MET A 43 1.26 21.34 2.76
N LEU A 44 1.84 21.89 3.83
CA LEU A 44 1.83 21.25 5.16
C LEU A 44 0.49 21.39 5.90
N LEU A 45 -0.35 22.34 5.53
CA LEU A 45 -1.66 22.58 6.16
C LEU A 45 -2.83 22.03 5.34
N THR A 46 -2.69 21.97 4.02
CA THR A 46 -3.74 21.53 3.09
C THR A 46 -3.40 20.22 2.39
N GLY A 47 -2.18 19.73 2.51
CA GLY A 47 -1.78 18.46 1.91
C GLY A 47 -2.53 17.30 2.57
N GLU A 48 -3.16 16.46 1.77
CA GLU A 48 -3.70 15.19 2.25
C GLU A 48 -2.57 14.20 2.48
N VAL A 49 -2.49 13.65 3.69
CA VAL A 49 -1.64 12.50 3.96
C VAL A 49 -2.43 11.26 3.58
N VAL A 50 -2.19 10.75 2.37
CA VAL A 50 -2.80 9.50 1.92
C VAL A 50 -2.05 8.34 2.55
N THR A 51 -2.61 7.77 3.61
CA THR A 51 -2.18 6.48 4.14
C THR A 51 -2.87 5.37 3.34
N VAL A 52 -2.11 4.62 2.57
CA VAL A 52 -2.62 3.40 1.94
C VAL A 52 -2.52 2.29 2.98
N ASP A 53 -3.67 1.78 3.42
CA ASP A 53 -3.71 0.61 4.30
C ASP A 53 -3.47 -0.65 3.46
N TYR A 54 -2.38 -1.35 3.76
CA TYR A 54 -2.02 -2.63 3.12
C TYR A 54 -2.38 -3.83 4.00
N SER A 55 -3.14 -3.64 5.08
CA SER A 55 -3.51 -4.70 6.02
C SER A 55 -4.15 -5.90 5.34
N GLU A 56 -5.08 -5.68 4.40
CA GLU A 56 -5.73 -6.74 3.63
C GLU A 56 -4.77 -7.47 2.68
N LEU A 57 -3.86 -6.75 2.03
CA LEU A 57 -2.83 -7.36 1.17
C LEU A 57 -1.87 -8.25 1.99
N ILE A 58 -1.53 -7.84 3.21
CA ILE A 58 -0.71 -8.62 4.15
C ILE A 58 -1.46 -9.88 4.61
N LYS A 59 -2.77 -9.78 4.89
CA LYS A 59 -3.61 -10.95 5.23
C LYS A 59 -3.65 -11.94 4.05
N LEU A 60 -3.90 -11.45 2.84
CA LEU A 60 -3.90 -12.28 1.63
C LEU A 60 -2.57 -13.03 1.44
N ARG A 61 -1.44 -12.32 1.57
CA ARG A 61 -0.10 -12.92 1.50
C ARG A 61 0.09 -14.02 2.54
N THR A 62 -0.42 -13.82 3.75
CA THR A 62 -0.31 -14.78 4.86
C THR A 62 -1.06 -16.07 4.54
N GLU A 63 -2.28 -15.97 3.99
CA GLU A 63 -3.05 -17.15 3.59
C GLU A 63 -2.37 -17.90 2.43
N ILE A 64 -1.84 -17.19 1.44
CA ILE A 64 -1.04 -17.79 0.34
C ILE A 64 0.17 -18.56 0.89
N ASN A 65 0.89 -18.01 1.87
CA ASN A 65 2.03 -18.69 2.48
C ASN A 65 1.63 -19.98 3.21
N ARG A 66 0.47 -20.00 3.88
CA ARG A 66 -0.07 -21.22 4.52
C ARG A 66 -0.37 -22.30 3.48
N ILE A 67 -0.95 -21.90 2.35
CA ILE A 67 -1.24 -22.82 1.23
C ILE A 67 0.05 -23.43 0.68
N GLY A 68 1.07 -22.62 0.42
CA GLY A 68 2.37 -23.10 -0.03
C GLY A 68 3.02 -24.06 0.97
N THR A 69 2.83 -23.80 2.27
CA THR A 69 3.30 -24.69 3.35
C THR A 69 2.60 -26.03 3.32
N ASN A 70 1.27 -26.06 3.19
CA ASN A 70 0.48 -27.29 3.13
C ASN A 70 0.82 -28.12 1.88
N ILE A 71 0.97 -27.48 0.72
CA ILE A 71 1.41 -28.13 -0.52
C ILE A 71 2.80 -28.76 -0.33
N ASN A 72 3.75 -28.02 0.27
CA ASN A 72 5.09 -28.55 0.52
C ASN A 72 5.10 -29.75 1.49
N GLN A 73 4.21 -29.76 2.49
CA GLN A 73 4.03 -30.90 3.38
C GLN A 73 3.50 -32.12 2.63
N LEU A 74 2.55 -31.91 1.71
CA LEU A 74 2.00 -32.97 0.86
C LEU A 74 3.04 -33.53 -0.10
N VAL A 75 3.85 -32.67 -0.74
CA VAL A 75 4.96 -33.10 -1.60
C VAL A 75 5.96 -33.92 -0.80
N LYS A 76 6.33 -33.49 0.41
CA LYS A 76 7.18 -34.28 1.30
C LYS A 76 6.55 -35.62 1.63
N TYR A 77 5.28 -35.65 2.03
CA TYR A 77 4.55 -36.88 2.36
C TYR A 77 4.53 -37.87 1.20
N ILE A 78 4.20 -37.41 -0.02
CA ILE A 78 4.20 -38.22 -1.24
C ILE A 78 5.60 -38.78 -1.53
N ASN A 79 6.62 -37.93 -1.46
CA ASN A 79 8.01 -38.35 -1.69
C ASN A 79 8.54 -39.32 -0.63
N THR A 80 7.91 -39.40 0.55
CA THR A 80 8.37 -40.28 1.65
C THR A 80 7.62 -41.61 1.69
N ASN A 81 6.38 -41.68 1.19
CA ASN A 81 5.49 -42.85 1.39
C ASN A 81 5.22 -43.73 0.17
N GLU A 82 5.79 -43.46 -1.02
CA GLU A 82 5.73 -44.24 -2.29
C GLU A 82 4.35 -44.72 -2.82
N GLU A 83 3.26 -44.66 -2.05
CA GLU A 83 1.88 -44.95 -2.49
C GLU A 83 0.97 -43.74 -2.21
N VAL A 84 0.57 -43.06 -3.28
CA VAL A 84 -0.44 -42.00 -3.21
C VAL A 84 -1.82 -42.63 -3.28
N SER A 85 -2.55 -42.66 -2.16
CA SER A 85 -3.98 -43.00 -2.18
C SER A 85 -4.76 -41.95 -2.98
N LEU A 86 -5.71 -42.41 -3.81
CA LEU A 86 -6.65 -41.58 -4.57
C LEU A 86 -7.41 -40.56 -3.70
N GLU A 87 -7.57 -40.90 -2.41
CA GLU A 87 -8.21 -40.07 -1.40
C GLU A 87 -7.38 -38.82 -1.07
N ASN A 88 -6.05 -38.97 -0.93
CA ASN A 88 -5.14 -37.85 -0.67
C ASN A 88 -5.15 -36.85 -1.84
N TYR A 89 -5.25 -37.34 -3.08
CA TYR A 89 -5.35 -36.49 -4.26
C TYR A 89 -6.67 -35.72 -4.31
N ARG A 90 -7.78 -36.35 -3.92
CA ARG A 90 -9.10 -35.68 -3.83
C ARG A 90 -9.11 -34.58 -2.78
N THR A 91 -8.62 -34.84 -1.57
CA THR A 91 -8.51 -33.80 -0.52
C THR A 91 -7.65 -32.62 -0.98
N LEU A 92 -6.60 -32.89 -1.76
CA LEU A 92 -5.74 -31.86 -2.32
C LEU A 92 -6.44 -31.02 -3.39
N GLN A 93 -7.23 -31.65 -4.28
CA GLN A 93 -8.07 -30.91 -5.23
C GLN A 93 -9.12 -30.04 -4.54
N GLU A 94 -9.76 -30.56 -3.48
CA GLU A 94 -10.77 -29.81 -2.72
C GLU A 94 -10.16 -28.60 -2.01
N SER A 95 -9.01 -28.79 -1.34
CA SER A 95 -8.29 -27.69 -0.70
C SER A 95 -7.86 -26.62 -1.71
N LEU A 96 -7.37 -27.03 -2.89
CA LEU A 96 -7.00 -26.09 -3.96
C LEU A 96 -8.20 -25.33 -4.53
N ALA A 97 -9.36 -26.00 -4.65
CA ALA A 97 -10.60 -25.37 -5.09
C ALA A 97 -11.10 -24.33 -4.07
N GLU A 98 -11.00 -24.64 -2.78
CA GLU A 98 -11.36 -23.72 -1.71
C GLU A 98 -10.45 -22.48 -1.68
N VAL A 99 -9.14 -22.68 -1.85
CA VAL A 99 -8.17 -21.59 -1.99
C VAL A 99 -8.53 -20.68 -3.16
N LYS A 100 -8.80 -21.26 -4.34
CA LYS A 100 -9.18 -20.51 -5.52
C LYS A 100 -10.41 -19.65 -5.26
N ARG A 101 -11.44 -20.22 -4.62
CA ARG A 101 -12.66 -19.50 -4.24
C ARG A 101 -12.38 -18.32 -3.29
N LEU A 102 -11.59 -18.53 -2.24
CA LEU A 102 -11.26 -17.48 -1.28
C LEU A 102 -10.44 -16.35 -1.92
N VAL A 103 -9.55 -16.68 -2.85
CA VAL A 103 -8.78 -15.69 -3.63
C VAL A 103 -9.72 -14.89 -4.53
N ASP A 104 -10.58 -15.55 -5.29
CA ASP A 104 -11.54 -14.90 -6.19
C ASP A 104 -12.50 -13.97 -5.42
N GLU A 105 -13.03 -14.41 -4.27
CA GLU A 105 -13.92 -13.61 -3.42
C GLU A 105 -13.23 -12.35 -2.87
N ASN A 106 -11.99 -12.47 -2.38
CA ASN A 106 -11.25 -11.33 -1.83
C ASN A 106 -10.81 -10.35 -2.92
N PHE A 107 -10.37 -10.84 -4.08
CA PHE A 107 -10.05 -9.97 -5.23
C PHE A 107 -11.26 -9.18 -5.70
N ASN A 108 -12.42 -9.83 -5.82
CA ASN A 108 -13.65 -9.16 -6.26
C ASN A 108 -14.10 -8.07 -5.26
N ARG A 109 -13.94 -8.31 -3.95
CA ARG A 109 -14.22 -7.29 -2.92
C ARG A 109 -13.30 -6.08 -3.02
N GLU A 110 -11.99 -6.32 -3.18
CA GLU A 110 -11.00 -5.24 -3.31
C GLU A 110 -11.22 -4.41 -4.58
N ILE A 111 -11.50 -5.06 -5.73
CA ILE A 111 -11.83 -4.35 -6.97
C ILE A 111 -13.05 -3.45 -6.77
N ALA A 112 -14.13 -3.98 -6.17
CA ALA A 112 -15.33 -3.19 -5.90
C ALA A 112 -15.07 -2.01 -4.95
N HIS A 113 -14.18 -2.20 -3.96
CA HIS A 113 -13.78 -1.14 -3.04
C HIS A 113 -12.98 -0.05 -3.76
N ILE A 114 -12.00 -0.43 -4.57
CA ILE A 114 -11.18 0.50 -5.37
C ILE A 114 -12.06 1.27 -6.37
N GLU A 115 -12.96 0.59 -7.08
CA GLU A 115 -13.90 1.24 -8.02
C GLU A 115 -14.77 2.29 -7.32
N LYS A 116 -15.26 1.99 -6.10
CA LYS A 116 -16.03 2.94 -5.30
C LYS A 116 -15.20 4.17 -4.92
N VAL A 117 -13.98 3.97 -4.42
CA VAL A 117 -13.06 5.06 -4.04
C VAL A 117 -12.68 5.91 -5.27
N LEU A 118 -12.46 5.29 -6.43
CA LEU A 118 -12.16 6.01 -7.67
C LEU A 118 -13.37 6.80 -8.20
N LYS A 119 -14.59 6.33 -7.96
CA LYS A 119 -15.82 7.02 -8.34
C LYS A 119 -16.09 8.25 -7.47
N GLU A 120 -15.88 8.13 -6.16
CA GLU A 120 -15.99 9.23 -5.19
C GLU A 120 -14.93 10.34 -5.43
N ARG A 121 -13.83 10.05 -6.11
CA ARG A 121 -12.81 11.04 -6.51
C ARG A 121 -13.10 11.80 -7.81
N LYS A 122 -14.11 11.36 -8.59
CA LYS A 122 -14.49 11.99 -9.86
C LYS A 122 -15.66 12.98 -9.71
N GLU A 123 -16.29 13.03 -8.56
CA GLU A 123 -17.29 14.03 -8.15
C GLU A 123 -16.61 15.15 -7.34
#